data_AF-A0A3C0S6G3-F1
#
_entry.id   AF-A0A3C0S6G3-F1
#
_cell.length_a   1.000
_cell.length_b   1.000
_cell.length_c   1.000
_cell.angle_alpha   90.00
_cell.angle_beta   90.00
_cell.angle_gamma   90.00
#
_symmetry.space_group_name_H-M   'P 1'
#
loop_
_entity.id
_entity.type
_entity.pdbx_description
1 polymer ?
#
loop_
_entity_poly.entity_id
_entity_poly.type
_entity_poly.pdbx_seq_one_letter_code
_entity_poly.pdbx_strand_id
1 'polypeptide(L)'
;MLFMTACSKTPSNDITTKIIHPDSLQNPFVGPLYWSPYEYNFETDGYIPEDEWEKNINWIDNNLKSLGYKMVCIDGWGDDFKYNADGYRTTHSSKWKHDYAWWSDNLKGRGMTLGIYNNPLWVIKLAADAGLKIKGTNIPLSSIMKEDEQATWFKWVQVDKPGAEEYVKGYIQYYADMGVRYLRVDFLSWFEDGKDRNMGTVGPVRPAAYYEKALRWMREACDKNGIFLSLVMPHLYNDAQVEQKYGHMIRVNDDVGDGKWWRWSDNERGIKRVGWSQYANGMDGLTYWSNISGRGKMILDADFLRINTFSNDHEKKSVISACFISGGAVTSGDRYNSIGKNLWLYQNRELLALREDGFVGKPLTNDPKDPKSQIWKGQLTNGDWVIALFNRESNYQTRGLNFTDLSGSHWRVRDLWKHEDLGTMSSYLENIPPHGVTVLRLTK
;
A
#
# COMPACT_ATOMS: atom_id res chain seq x y z
N MET A 1 -23.94 -46.70 8.88
CA MET A 1 -24.02 -46.11 10.24
C MET A 1 -22.63 -46.17 10.85
N LEU A 2 -21.85 -45.10 10.70
CA LEU A 2 -20.74 -44.78 11.60
C LEU A 2 -20.38 -43.31 11.34
N PHE A 3 -20.50 -42.53 12.41
CA PHE A 3 -20.27 -41.09 12.45
C PHE A 3 -18.77 -40.79 12.28
N MET A 4 -18.43 -39.76 11.50
CA MET A 4 -17.25 -38.94 11.82
C MET A 4 -17.63 -37.47 11.82
N THR A 5 -17.39 -36.91 12.99
CA THR A 5 -17.73 -35.61 13.53
C THR A 5 -16.97 -34.49 12.82
N ALA A 6 -17.70 -33.39 12.61
CA ALA A 6 -17.18 -32.10 12.20
C ALA A 6 -16.11 -31.58 13.18
N CYS A 7 -15.01 -31.06 12.64
CA CYS A 7 -14.18 -30.06 13.30
C CYS A 7 -14.10 -28.84 12.40
N SER A 8 -15.16 -28.03 12.40
CA SER A 8 -15.12 -26.66 11.91
C SER A 8 -14.34 -25.82 12.92
N LYS A 9 -13.03 -25.65 12.69
CA LYS A 9 -12.29 -24.58 13.35
C LYS A 9 -12.59 -23.28 12.62
N THR A 10 -13.54 -22.52 13.15
CA THR A 10 -13.70 -21.10 12.87
C THR A 10 -12.37 -20.41 13.17
N PRO A 11 -11.79 -19.60 12.26
CA PRO A 11 -10.66 -18.77 12.60
C PRO A 11 -11.12 -17.78 13.67
N SER A 12 -10.55 -17.86 14.88
CA SER A 12 -10.79 -16.86 15.92
C SER A 12 -10.10 -15.56 15.50
N ASN A 13 -10.89 -14.59 15.04
CA ASN A 13 -10.47 -13.19 14.92
C ASN A 13 -10.43 -12.52 16.30
N ASP A 14 -9.66 -13.10 17.22
CA ASP A 14 -9.38 -12.46 18.50
C ASP A 14 -8.11 -11.62 18.34
N ILE A 15 -8.27 -10.43 17.76
CA ILE A 15 -7.24 -9.39 17.82
C ILE A 15 -7.33 -8.83 19.25
N THR A 16 -6.82 -9.58 20.22
CA THR A 16 -6.38 -8.98 21.49
C THR A 16 -5.37 -7.91 21.09
N THR A 17 -5.72 -6.65 21.33
CA THR A 17 -4.86 -5.48 21.16
C THR A 17 -3.61 -5.68 22.00
N LYS A 18 -2.59 -6.32 21.43
CA LYS A 18 -1.23 -6.25 21.95
C LYS A 18 -0.84 -4.79 21.84
N ILE A 19 -0.63 -4.14 22.98
CA ILE A 19 0.03 -2.85 23.04
C ILE A 19 1.41 -3.06 22.41
N ILE A 20 1.60 -2.58 21.20
CA ILE A 20 2.89 -2.62 20.51
C ILE A 20 3.71 -1.48 21.11
N HIS A 21 4.79 -1.84 21.80
CA HIS A 21 5.71 -0.84 22.33
C HIS A 21 6.46 -0.17 21.17
N PRO A 22 6.65 1.17 21.18
CA PRO A 22 7.32 1.90 20.10
C PRO A 22 8.74 1.38 19.77
N ASP A 23 9.37 0.69 20.72
CA ASP A 23 10.72 0.14 20.56
C ASP A 23 10.75 -1.21 19.83
N SER A 24 9.61 -1.87 19.61
CA SER A 24 9.57 -3.04 18.73
C SER A 24 9.50 -2.58 17.28
N LEU A 25 10.65 -2.56 16.61
CA LEU A 25 10.79 -2.36 15.15
C LEU A 25 10.07 -3.43 14.31
N GLN A 26 9.30 -4.33 14.93
CA GLN A 26 8.56 -5.38 14.24
C GLN A 26 7.24 -4.82 13.69
N ASN A 27 7.13 -4.79 12.38
CA ASN A 27 5.88 -4.47 11.69
C ASN A 27 4.85 -5.59 11.94
N PRO A 28 3.71 -5.34 12.60
CA PRO A 28 2.72 -6.38 12.90
C PRO A 28 1.85 -6.73 11.69
N PHE A 29 1.93 -5.94 10.62
CA PHE A 29 1.07 -6.08 9.45
C PHE A 29 1.72 -6.95 8.37
N VAL A 30 0.86 -7.48 7.50
CA VAL A 30 1.23 -8.01 6.19
C VAL A 30 0.72 -7.04 5.13
N GLY A 31 1.31 -7.05 3.93
CA GLY A 31 0.87 -6.13 2.87
C GLY A 31 -0.64 -6.26 2.61
N PRO A 32 -1.38 -5.15 2.50
CA PRO A 32 -2.83 -5.17 2.49
C PRO A 32 -3.41 -5.65 1.15
N LEU A 33 -4.63 -6.20 1.20
CA LEU A 33 -5.50 -6.41 0.05
C LEU A 33 -6.64 -5.38 0.14
N TYR A 34 -6.70 -4.42 -0.78
CA TYR A 34 -7.74 -3.39 -0.74
C TYR A 34 -8.05 -2.79 -2.10
N TRP A 35 -9.12 -2.01 -2.14
CA TRP A 35 -9.52 -1.23 -3.31
C TRP A 35 -9.41 0.27 -3.03
N SER A 36 -9.04 1.03 -4.07
CA SER A 36 -8.95 2.50 -4.06
C SER A 36 -9.74 3.09 -5.23
N PRO A 37 -10.40 4.25 -5.07
CA PRO A 37 -11.10 4.95 -6.16
C PRO A 37 -10.16 5.62 -7.17
N TYR A 38 -8.83 5.47 -7.03
CA TYR A 38 -7.81 6.18 -7.81
C TYR A 38 -8.07 6.21 -9.32
N GLU A 39 -8.55 5.13 -9.94
CA GLU A 39 -8.88 5.18 -11.38
C GLU A 39 -9.92 6.26 -11.69
N TYR A 40 -11.00 6.33 -10.91
CA TYR A 40 -12.00 7.39 -11.06
C TYR A 40 -11.34 8.75 -10.89
N ASN A 41 -10.60 8.92 -9.79
CA ASN A 41 -10.03 10.20 -9.43
C ASN A 41 -9.06 10.73 -10.48
N PHE A 42 -8.17 9.86 -10.95
CA PHE A 42 -7.19 10.17 -11.98
C PHE A 42 -7.84 10.48 -13.33
N GLU A 43 -8.81 9.69 -13.78
CA GLU A 43 -9.44 9.89 -15.10
C GLU A 43 -10.32 11.13 -15.16
N THR A 44 -10.93 11.51 -14.04
CA THR A 44 -11.85 12.64 -13.97
C THR A 44 -11.23 13.91 -13.41
N ASP A 45 -10.01 13.79 -12.87
CA ASP A 45 -9.34 14.83 -12.08
C ASP A 45 -10.27 15.40 -10.98
N GLY A 46 -10.91 14.52 -10.23
CA GLY A 46 -11.95 14.92 -9.27
C GLY A 46 -12.28 13.88 -8.20
N TYR A 47 -12.99 14.31 -7.16
CA TYR A 47 -13.51 13.42 -6.11
C TYR A 47 -14.47 12.39 -6.72
N ILE A 48 -14.51 11.19 -6.15
CA ILE A 48 -15.46 10.16 -6.54
C ILE A 48 -16.86 10.50 -5.99
N PRO A 49 -17.92 10.58 -6.84
CA PRO A 49 -19.30 10.72 -6.38
C PRO A 49 -19.70 9.58 -5.45
N GLU A 50 -20.54 9.89 -4.47
CA GLU A 50 -20.88 8.92 -3.42
C GLU A 50 -21.62 7.69 -3.97
N ASP A 51 -22.44 7.84 -5.01
CA ASP A 51 -23.14 6.71 -5.65
C ASP A 51 -22.17 5.81 -6.44
N GLU A 52 -21.15 6.38 -7.09
CA GLU A 52 -20.07 5.61 -7.73
C GLU A 52 -19.18 4.91 -6.70
N TRP A 53 -18.90 5.56 -5.56
CA TRP A 53 -18.23 4.93 -4.42
C TRP A 53 -19.01 3.71 -3.90
N GLU A 54 -20.33 3.84 -3.72
CA GLU A 54 -21.18 2.73 -3.28
C GLU A 54 -21.24 1.58 -4.30
N LYS A 55 -21.33 1.87 -5.60
CA LYS A 55 -21.32 0.84 -6.66
C LYS A 55 -20.03 0.00 -6.62
N ASN A 56 -18.88 0.64 -6.40
CA ASN A 56 -17.62 -0.06 -6.27
C ASN A 56 -17.54 -0.88 -4.96
N ILE A 57 -18.03 -0.35 -3.84
CA ILE A 57 -18.14 -1.14 -2.58
C ILE A 57 -18.98 -2.39 -2.81
N ASN A 58 -20.16 -2.26 -3.41
CA ASN A 58 -21.05 -3.39 -3.69
C ASN A 58 -20.36 -4.43 -4.58
N TRP A 59 -19.58 -3.98 -5.56
CA TRP A 59 -18.79 -4.87 -6.39
C TRP A 59 -17.70 -5.60 -5.61
N ILE A 60 -16.91 -4.92 -4.78
CA ILE A 60 -15.90 -5.56 -3.92
C ILE A 60 -16.56 -6.59 -2.98
N ASP A 61 -17.66 -6.21 -2.34
CA ASP A 61 -18.42 -7.05 -1.42
C ASP A 61 -18.82 -8.38 -2.09
N ASN A 62 -19.40 -8.28 -3.29
CA ASN A 62 -19.91 -9.43 -4.04
C ASN A 62 -18.82 -10.33 -4.66
N ASN A 63 -17.62 -9.79 -4.91
CA ASN A 63 -16.63 -10.47 -5.78
C ASN A 63 -15.29 -10.78 -5.11
N LEU A 64 -14.84 -9.95 -4.17
CA LEU A 64 -13.48 -9.98 -3.64
C LEU A 64 -13.42 -10.04 -2.10
N LYS A 65 -14.48 -9.63 -1.38
CA LYS A 65 -14.52 -9.64 0.09
C LYS A 65 -14.26 -11.03 0.68
N SER A 66 -14.89 -12.07 0.12
CA SER A 66 -14.70 -13.46 0.56
C SER A 66 -13.28 -14.01 0.33
N LEU A 67 -12.47 -13.29 -0.44
CA LEU A 67 -11.09 -13.60 -0.77
C LEU A 67 -10.09 -12.74 0.01
N GLY A 68 -10.57 -11.91 0.94
CA GLY A 68 -9.72 -11.12 1.84
C GLY A 68 -9.63 -9.63 1.51
N TYR A 69 -10.15 -9.17 0.37
CA TYR A 69 -10.24 -7.74 0.02
C TYR A 69 -11.36 -7.07 0.83
N LYS A 70 -11.12 -6.87 2.12
CA LYS A 70 -12.11 -6.36 3.08
C LYS A 70 -11.99 -4.86 3.33
N MET A 71 -11.01 -4.19 2.73
CA MET A 71 -10.80 -2.76 2.89
C MET A 71 -11.09 -2.02 1.59
N VAL A 72 -11.83 -0.92 1.71
CA VAL A 72 -11.93 0.12 0.69
C VAL A 72 -11.32 1.39 1.26
N CYS A 73 -10.39 2.00 0.54
CA CYS A 73 -9.70 3.20 1.01
C CYS A 73 -10.08 4.35 0.10
N ILE A 74 -10.61 5.44 0.65
CA ILE A 74 -10.72 6.69 -0.12
C ILE A 74 -9.32 7.18 -0.52
N ASP A 75 -9.23 8.03 -1.54
CA ASP A 75 -7.97 8.60 -2.03
C ASP A 75 -7.98 10.15 -1.99
N GLY A 76 -7.11 10.81 -2.75
CA GLY A 76 -7.02 12.27 -2.86
C GLY A 76 -8.27 12.93 -3.49
N TRP A 77 -8.11 14.14 -4.02
CA TRP A 77 -9.17 14.90 -4.71
C TRP A 77 -10.44 15.27 -3.93
N GLY A 78 -10.53 14.96 -2.64
CA GLY A 78 -11.67 15.43 -1.86
C GLY A 78 -11.47 16.85 -1.28
N ASP A 79 -12.52 17.41 -0.70
CA ASP A 79 -12.55 18.81 -0.26
C ASP A 79 -12.49 18.98 1.27
N ASP A 80 -12.15 20.20 1.71
CA ASP A 80 -12.00 20.55 3.13
C ASP A 80 -13.14 21.43 3.67
N PHE A 81 -14.30 21.43 3.01
CA PHE A 81 -15.43 22.29 3.39
C PHE A 81 -16.18 21.81 4.64
N LYS A 82 -16.01 20.54 5.04
CA LYS A 82 -16.69 19.96 6.22
C LYS A 82 -15.70 19.36 7.21
N TYR A 83 -15.71 19.89 8.42
CA TYR A 83 -14.83 19.48 9.53
C TYR A 83 -15.60 19.41 10.86
N ASN A 84 -15.06 18.68 11.83
CA ASN A 84 -15.64 18.54 13.16
C ASN A 84 -15.22 19.71 14.10
N ALA A 85 -15.64 19.68 15.36
CA ALA A 85 -15.31 20.72 16.34
C ALA A 85 -13.81 20.85 16.67
N ASP A 86 -12.99 19.86 16.30
CA ASP A 86 -11.54 19.84 16.51
C ASP A 86 -10.75 20.23 15.24
N GLY A 87 -11.44 20.52 14.13
CA GLY A 87 -10.84 20.88 12.84
C GLY A 87 -10.45 19.70 11.95
N TYR A 88 -10.93 18.49 12.23
CA TYR A 88 -10.65 17.29 11.42
C TYR A 88 -11.72 17.06 10.36
N ARG A 89 -11.30 16.66 9.15
CA ARG A 89 -12.21 16.44 8.02
C ARG A 89 -13.20 15.30 8.29
N THR A 90 -14.48 15.54 7.98
CA THR A 90 -15.57 14.61 8.32
C THR A 90 -16.06 13.77 7.15
N THR A 91 -15.89 14.22 5.90
CA THR A 91 -16.37 13.51 4.69
C THR A 91 -15.40 13.67 3.53
N HIS A 92 -15.52 12.83 2.50
CA HIS A 92 -14.68 12.91 1.30
C HIS A 92 -15.00 14.15 0.47
N SER A 93 -16.27 14.49 0.31
CA SER A 93 -16.69 15.73 -0.32
C SER A 93 -17.90 16.32 0.39
N SER A 94 -17.97 17.63 0.46
CA SER A 94 -19.15 18.40 0.85
C SER A 94 -20.44 17.97 0.15
N LYS A 95 -20.35 17.39 -1.05
CA LYS A 95 -21.46 16.89 -1.85
C LYS A 95 -21.91 15.47 -1.49
N TRP A 96 -21.12 14.72 -0.72
CA TRP A 96 -21.57 13.45 -0.16
C TRP A 96 -22.67 13.68 0.87
N LYS A 97 -23.69 12.83 0.80
CA LYS A 97 -24.79 12.76 1.75
C LYS A 97 -24.30 12.23 3.10
N HIS A 98 -23.40 11.27 3.11
CA HIS A 98 -22.89 10.66 4.34
C HIS A 98 -21.43 11.07 4.63
N ASP A 99 -21.09 11.00 5.92
CA ASP A 99 -19.75 11.29 6.42
C ASP A 99 -18.93 10.00 6.58
N TYR A 100 -17.67 10.13 6.99
CA TYR A 100 -16.79 8.98 7.20
C TYR A 100 -17.25 8.06 8.32
N ALA A 101 -17.89 8.59 9.37
CA ALA A 101 -18.40 7.77 10.47
C ALA A 101 -19.50 6.84 9.96
N TRP A 102 -20.46 7.38 9.20
CA TRP A 102 -21.51 6.59 8.57
C TRP A 102 -20.95 5.54 7.61
N TRP A 103 -20.01 5.91 6.74
CA TRP A 103 -19.40 4.96 5.80
C TRP A 103 -18.61 3.86 6.51
N SER A 104 -17.90 4.22 7.58
CA SER A 104 -17.19 3.25 8.41
C SER A 104 -18.16 2.25 9.05
N ASP A 105 -19.26 2.72 9.63
CA ASP A 105 -20.27 1.85 10.26
C ASP A 105 -21.03 1.00 9.23
N ASN A 106 -21.34 1.57 8.06
CA ASN A 106 -21.92 0.84 6.94
C ASN A 106 -21.01 -0.31 6.48
N LEU A 107 -19.71 -0.03 6.30
CA LEU A 107 -18.72 -1.03 5.90
C LEU A 107 -18.53 -2.10 6.99
N LYS A 108 -18.47 -1.72 8.27
CA LYS A 108 -18.41 -2.69 9.39
C LYS A 108 -19.61 -3.63 9.37
N GLY A 109 -20.82 -3.12 9.11
CA GLY A 109 -22.04 -3.92 8.97
C GLY A 109 -21.96 -4.96 7.84
N ARG A 110 -21.11 -4.72 6.83
CA ARG A 110 -20.82 -5.65 5.71
C ARG A 110 -19.64 -6.58 5.98
N GLY A 111 -18.95 -6.45 7.12
CA GLY A 111 -17.70 -7.17 7.42
C GLY A 111 -16.48 -6.61 6.69
N MET A 112 -16.52 -5.32 6.34
CA MET A 112 -15.48 -4.56 5.64
C MET A 112 -14.96 -3.40 6.52
N THR A 113 -13.90 -2.73 6.08
CA THR A 113 -13.28 -1.59 6.77
C THR A 113 -13.05 -0.42 5.83
N LEU A 114 -13.16 0.79 6.37
CA LEU A 114 -12.75 2.02 5.70
C LEU A 114 -11.26 2.29 5.95
N GLY A 115 -10.51 2.49 4.88
CA GLY A 115 -9.20 3.13 4.88
C GLY A 115 -9.34 4.62 4.56
N ILE A 116 -8.46 5.44 5.14
CA ILE A 116 -8.46 6.88 4.92
C ILE A 116 -7.15 7.29 4.25
N TYR A 117 -7.26 7.94 3.09
CA TYR A 117 -6.24 8.87 2.59
C TYR A 117 -6.44 10.23 3.24
N ASN A 118 -5.45 10.68 4.00
CA ASN A 118 -5.37 12.03 4.51
C ASN A 118 -3.98 12.26 5.11
N ASN A 119 -3.53 13.51 5.19
CA ASN A 119 -2.30 13.84 5.89
C ASN A 119 -2.60 14.59 7.21
N PRO A 120 -2.28 13.99 8.38
CA PRO A 120 -2.45 14.64 9.68
C PRO A 120 -1.67 15.96 9.87
N LEU A 121 -0.78 16.31 8.93
CA LEU A 121 -0.05 17.57 8.89
C LEU A 121 -0.77 18.66 8.08
N TRP A 122 -1.95 18.39 7.53
CA TRP A 122 -2.80 19.40 6.93
C TRP A 122 -3.71 20.05 7.97
N VAL A 123 -3.65 21.38 8.03
CA VAL A 123 -4.58 22.20 8.79
C VAL A 123 -5.65 22.71 7.83
N ILE A 124 -6.91 22.42 8.13
CA ILE A 124 -8.03 22.97 7.35
C ILE A 124 -8.13 24.46 7.67
N LYS A 125 -7.80 25.32 6.70
CA LYS A 125 -7.82 26.78 6.89
C LYS A 125 -9.19 27.28 7.37
N LEU A 126 -10.28 26.76 6.81
CA LEU A 126 -11.63 27.14 7.23
C LEU A 126 -11.90 26.87 8.72
N ALA A 127 -11.32 25.80 9.27
CA ALA A 127 -11.40 25.47 10.70
C ALA A 127 -10.58 26.44 11.55
N ALA A 128 -9.38 26.79 11.09
CA ALA A 128 -8.52 27.77 11.75
C ALA A 128 -9.15 29.18 11.77
N ASP A 129 -9.71 29.61 10.65
CA ASP A 129 -10.39 30.92 10.50
C ASP A 129 -11.67 31.01 11.34
N ALA A 130 -12.35 29.87 11.57
CA ALA A 130 -13.49 29.78 12.48
C ALA A 130 -13.11 29.89 13.97
N GLY A 131 -11.82 30.01 14.30
CA GLY A 131 -11.34 30.17 15.67
C GLY A 131 -11.39 28.90 16.51
N LEU A 132 -11.41 27.72 15.86
CA LEU A 132 -11.37 26.43 16.57
C LEU A 132 -10.08 26.29 17.39
N LYS A 133 -10.14 25.46 18.42
CA LYS A 133 -9.03 25.16 19.31
C LYS A 133 -8.58 23.72 19.13
N ILE A 134 -7.31 23.47 19.39
CA ILE A 134 -6.74 22.13 19.35
C ILE A 134 -7.33 21.30 20.50
N LYS A 135 -7.88 20.13 20.16
CA LYS A 135 -8.55 19.22 21.10
C LYS A 135 -7.76 19.03 22.39
N GLY A 136 -8.43 19.18 23.53
CA GLY A 136 -7.82 19.00 24.85
C GLY A 136 -6.94 20.17 25.32
N THR A 137 -6.91 21.28 24.58
CA THR A 137 -6.12 22.47 24.92
C THR A 137 -6.94 23.76 24.80
N ASN A 138 -6.36 24.88 25.22
CA ASN A 138 -6.88 26.22 24.93
C ASN A 138 -6.16 26.92 23.75
N ILE A 139 -5.34 26.18 23.01
CA ILE A 139 -4.49 26.71 21.95
C ILE A 139 -5.32 26.86 20.66
N PRO A 140 -5.35 28.05 20.02
CA PRO A 140 -6.03 28.24 18.73
C PRO A 140 -5.42 27.37 17.63
N LEU A 141 -6.25 26.75 16.78
CA LEU A 141 -5.77 25.94 15.66
C LEU A 141 -4.92 26.76 14.67
N SER A 142 -5.23 28.04 14.51
CA SER A 142 -4.45 28.95 13.67
C SER A 142 -2.99 29.14 14.13
N SER A 143 -2.65 28.84 15.40
CA SER A 143 -1.28 29.04 15.91
C SER A 143 -0.28 27.98 15.43
N ILE A 144 -0.76 26.89 14.84
CA ILE A 144 0.09 25.80 14.32
C ILE A 144 0.18 25.81 12.79
N MET A 145 -0.25 26.89 12.12
CA MET A 145 -0.06 27.11 10.68
C MET A 145 0.52 28.50 10.41
N LYS A 146 1.09 28.67 9.22
CA LYS A 146 1.55 29.98 8.73
C LYS A 146 0.69 30.41 7.56
N GLU A 147 0.07 31.58 7.67
CA GLU A 147 -0.80 32.10 6.63
C GLU A 147 0.00 32.45 5.36
N ASP A 148 1.20 33.00 5.53
CA ASP A 148 2.11 33.47 4.48
C ASP A 148 3.11 32.40 3.98
N GLU A 149 3.04 31.17 4.50
CA GLU A 149 3.88 30.07 4.01
C GLU A 149 3.61 29.82 2.53
N GLN A 150 4.68 29.90 1.73
CA GLN A 150 4.65 29.66 0.29
C GLN A 150 4.61 28.15 0.03
N ALA A 151 3.49 27.53 0.36
CA ALA A 151 3.20 26.12 0.11
C ALA A 151 2.08 25.97 -0.93
N THR A 152 2.28 25.04 -1.84
CA THR A 152 1.29 24.66 -2.85
C THR A 152 0.19 23.85 -2.17
N TRP A 153 -1.05 24.25 -2.38
CA TRP A 153 -2.31 23.61 -1.94
C TRP A 153 -2.56 23.52 -0.43
N PHE A 154 -1.55 23.24 0.39
CA PHE A 154 -1.74 22.85 1.78
C PHE A 154 -1.28 23.92 2.78
N LYS A 155 -1.99 23.99 3.93
CA LYS A 155 -1.49 24.66 5.13
C LYS A 155 -0.87 23.61 6.05
N TRP A 156 0.45 23.62 6.15
CA TRP A 156 1.19 22.62 6.91
C TRP A 156 1.27 22.95 8.40
N VAL A 157 1.10 21.92 9.22
CA VAL A 157 1.37 21.98 10.67
C VAL A 157 2.81 22.41 10.91
N GLN A 158 2.99 23.43 11.74
CA GLN A 158 4.28 23.90 12.25
C GLN A 158 4.65 23.07 13.49
N VAL A 159 5.39 21.99 13.29
CA VAL A 159 5.69 20.97 14.33
C VAL A 159 6.60 21.44 15.47
N ASP A 160 7.06 22.70 15.41
CA ASP A 160 7.76 23.40 16.49
C ASP A 160 6.81 24.18 17.41
N LYS A 161 5.53 24.30 17.07
CA LYS A 161 4.56 25.08 17.83
C LYS A 161 3.85 24.26 18.92
N PRO A 162 3.55 24.88 20.08
CA PRO A 162 2.70 24.25 21.09
C PRO A 162 1.36 23.79 20.51
N GLY A 163 0.88 22.61 20.90
CA GLY A 163 -0.37 22.04 20.39
C GLY A 163 -0.23 21.21 19.10
N ALA A 164 0.90 21.29 18.39
CA ALA A 164 1.06 20.59 17.11
C ALA A 164 1.04 19.05 17.27
N GLU A 165 1.65 18.53 18.32
CA GLU A 165 1.62 17.08 18.62
C GLU A 165 0.21 16.62 18.95
N GLU A 166 -0.50 17.37 19.81
CA GLU A 166 -1.87 17.11 20.20
C GLU A 166 -2.82 17.12 19.00
N TYR A 167 -2.64 18.07 18.08
CA TYR A 167 -3.41 18.14 16.84
C TYR A 167 -3.18 16.90 15.98
N VAL A 168 -1.91 16.56 15.66
CA VAL A 168 -1.56 15.42 14.79
C VAL A 168 -2.06 14.10 15.39
N LYS A 169 -1.82 13.86 16.68
CA LYS A 169 -2.26 12.63 17.35
C LYS A 169 -3.77 12.58 17.51
N GLY A 170 -4.41 13.71 17.80
CA GLY A 170 -5.87 13.83 17.88
C GLY A 170 -6.57 13.57 16.55
N TYR A 171 -5.95 13.98 15.44
CA TYR A 171 -6.43 13.69 14.08
C TYR A 171 -6.50 12.17 13.85
N ILE A 172 -5.41 11.46 14.14
CA ILE A 172 -5.35 10.01 13.98
C ILE A 172 -6.33 9.32 14.94
N GLN A 173 -6.44 9.79 16.19
CA GLN A 173 -7.41 9.27 17.16
C GLN A 173 -8.85 9.42 16.67
N TYR A 174 -9.20 10.56 16.05
CA TYR A 174 -10.54 10.79 15.53
C TYR A 174 -10.95 9.74 14.49
N TYR A 175 -10.07 9.40 13.56
CA TYR A 175 -10.33 8.30 12.61
C TYR A 175 -10.32 6.92 13.29
N ALA A 176 -9.43 6.70 14.27
CA ALA A 176 -9.40 5.47 15.04
C ALA A 176 -10.73 5.20 15.78
N ASP A 177 -11.31 6.25 16.37
CA ASP A 177 -12.58 6.22 17.11
C ASP A 177 -13.75 5.84 16.18
N MET A 178 -13.68 6.21 14.90
CA MET A 178 -14.63 5.75 13.88
C MET A 178 -14.41 4.30 13.44
N GLY A 179 -13.36 3.63 13.89
CA GLY A 179 -13.02 2.26 13.47
C GLY A 179 -12.13 2.16 12.23
N VAL A 180 -11.52 3.26 11.77
CA VAL A 180 -10.52 3.23 10.70
C VAL A 180 -9.27 2.50 11.21
N ARG A 181 -8.70 1.62 10.38
CA ARG A 181 -7.50 0.83 10.72
C ARG A 181 -6.40 0.92 9.66
N TYR A 182 -6.53 1.82 8.70
CA TYR A 182 -5.53 2.10 7.67
C TYR A 182 -5.53 3.59 7.35
N LEU A 183 -4.35 4.20 7.44
CA LEU A 183 -4.12 5.60 7.12
C LEU A 183 -3.04 5.70 6.04
N ARG A 184 -3.42 6.23 4.88
CA ARG A 184 -2.55 6.52 3.74
C ARG A 184 -2.20 8.01 3.77
N VAL A 185 -0.95 8.30 4.13
CA VAL A 185 -0.44 9.67 4.30
C VAL A 185 0.44 10.00 3.11
N ASP A 186 0.05 10.98 2.30
CA ASP A 186 0.85 11.38 1.13
C ASP A 186 1.37 12.83 1.18
N PHE A 187 2.14 13.25 0.17
CA PHE A 187 2.84 14.53 0.08
C PHE A 187 3.92 14.68 1.16
N LEU A 188 4.48 13.56 1.64
CA LEU A 188 5.50 13.55 2.68
C LEU A 188 6.78 14.29 2.26
N SER A 189 7.22 14.12 1.01
CA SER A 189 8.34 14.87 0.43
C SER A 189 8.12 16.39 0.44
N TRP A 190 6.91 16.81 0.05
CA TRP A 190 6.54 18.22 0.01
C TRP A 190 6.53 18.84 1.41
N PHE A 191 6.19 18.07 2.43
CA PHE A 191 6.37 18.49 3.82
C PHE A 191 7.85 18.51 4.24
N GLU A 192 8.65 17.50 3.87
CA GLU A 192 10.03 17.38 4.32
C GLU A 192 10.92 18.55 3.83
N ASP A 193 10.98 18.79 2.51
CA ASP A 193 11.87 19.80 1.95
C ASP A 193 11.21 20.74 0.93
N GLY A 194 9.91 20.58 0.69
CA GLY A 194 9.17 21.44 -0.22
C GLY A 194 9.57 21.27 -1.69
N LYS A 195 10.12 20.11 -2.07
CA LYS A 195 10.47 19.79 -3.45
C LYS A 195 9.58 18.72 -4.05
N ASP A 196 9.28 18.93 -5.31
CA ASP A 196 8.71 17.95 -6.21
C ASP A 196 9.59 17.85 -7.46
N ARG A 197 9.77 16.64 -7.99
CA ARG A 197 10.63 16.46 -9.18
C ARG A 197 10.10 17.18 -10.41
N ASN A 198 8.79 17.21 -10.58
CA ASN A 198 8.15 17.73 -11.78
C ASN A 198 7.73 19.20 -11.61
N MET A 199 7.40 19.62 -10.37
CA MET A 199 6.94 20.98 -10.08
C MET A 199 8.03 21.90 -9.51
N GLY A 200 9.18 21.36 -9.11
CA GLY A 200 10.27 22.15 -8.52
C GLY A 200 9.99 22.50 -7.06
N THR A 201 9.86 23.79 -6.73
CA THR A 201 9.59 24.22 -5.35
C THR A 201 8.07 24.29 -5.13
N VAL A 202 7.58 23.45 -4.22
CA VAL A 202 6.17 23.33 -3.85
C VAL A 202 5.92 23.71 -2.39
N GLY A 203 6.97 23.94 -1.61
CA GLY A 203 6.88 24.36 -0.22
C GLY A 203 8.21 24.87 0.34
N PRO A 204 8.27 25.24 1.63
CA PRO A 204 9.51 25.59 2.28
C PRO A 204 10.36 24.36 2.59
N VAL A 205 11.68 24.55 2.65
CA VAL A 205 12.60 23.55 3.20
C VAL A 205 12.47 23.55 4.73
N ARG A 206 12.24 22.39 5.34
CA ARG A 206 12.13 22.25 6.80
C ARG A 206 13.37 21.57 7.38
N PRO A 207 13.72 21.79 8.66
CA PRO A 207 14.75 21.01 9.32
C PRO A 207 14.40 19.51 9.27
N ALA A 208 15.35 18.63 8.95
CA ALA A 208 15.09 17.18 8.86
C ALA A 208 14.44 16.59 10.14
N ALA A 209 14.78 17.14 11.31
CA ALA A 209 14.18 16.74 12.58
C ALA A 209 12.65 16.99 12.65
N TYR A 210 12.09 17.87 11.82
CA TYR A 210 10.65 18.13 11.76
C TYR A 210 9.92 16.98 11.08
N TYR A 211 10.49 16.44 10.00
CA TYR A 211 9.96 15.26 9.33
C TYR A 211 10.02 14.02 10.24
N GLU A 212 11.16 13.79 10.89
CA GLU A 212 11.30 12.69 11.86
C GLU A 212 10.32 12.82 13.03
N LYS A 213 10.15 14.03 13.57
CA LYS A 213 9.18 14.30 14.65
C LYS A 213 7.75 14.01 14.20
N ALA A 214 7.36 14.45 13.01
CA ALA A 214 6.03 14.23 12.46
C ALA A 214 5.73 12.73 12.27
N LEU A 215 6.64 11.98 11.64
CA LEU A 215 6.47 10.55 11.44
C LEU A 215 6.45 9.78 12.77
N ARG A 216 7.27 10.17 13.75
CA ARG A 216 7.20 9.61 15.10
C ARG A 216 5.82 9.80 15.74
N TRP A 217 5.27 11.01 15.71
CA TRP A 217 3.93 11.26 16.26
C TRP A 217 2.85 10.43 15.57
N MET A 218 2.91 10.32 14.24
CA MET A 218 1.99 9.49 13.48
C MET A 218 2.11 8.02 13.88
N ARG A 219 3.34 7.50 13.97
CA ARG A 219 3.60 6.11 14.37
C ARG A 219 3.08 5.82 15.79
N GLU A 220 3.40 6.66 16.77
CA GLU A 220 2.95 6.50 18.14
C GLU A 220 1.42 6.49 18.25
N ALA A 221 0.73 7.39 17.53
CA ALA A 221 -0.73 7.42 17.51
C ALA A 221 -1.32 6.21 16.76
N CYS A 222 -0.69 5.76 15.68
CA CYS A 222 -1.14 4.60 14.93
C CYS A 222 -0.98 3.30 15.74
N ASP A 223 0.16 3.10 16.40
CA ASP A 223 0.42 1.91 17.24
C ASP A 223 -0.54 1.83 18.41
N LYS A 224 -0.78 2.96 19.08
CA LYS A 224 -1.77 3.05 20.17
C LYS A 224 -3.18 2.62 19.73
N ASN A 225 -3.51 2.86 18.46
CA ASN A 225 -4.85 2.65 17.92
C ASN A 225 -4.98 1.44 16.98
N GLY A 226 -3.91 0.69 16.76
CA GLY A 226 -3.87 -0.41 15.80
C GLY A 226 -4.14 0.02 14.35
N ILE A 227 -3.68 1.22 13.96
CA ILE A 227 -3.80 1.73 12.59
C ILE A 227 -2.55 1.33 11.79
N PHE A 228 -2.75 0.74 10.62
CA PHE A 228 -1.71 0.56 9.62
C PHE A 228 -1.36 1.93 9.02
N LEU A 229 -0.10 2.34 9.16
CA LEU A 229 0.43 3.60 8.63
C LEU A 229 1.19 3.39 7.29
N SER A 230 0.57 3.84 6.20
CA SER A 230 1.13 3.84 4.84
C SER A 230 1.73 5.20 4.52
N LEU A 231 3.04 5.24 4.29
CA LEU A 231 3.78 6.45 3.92
C LEU A 231 3.91 6.55 2.40
N VAL A 232 3.32 7.59 1.85
CA VAL A 232 3.20 7.81 0.40
C VAL A 232 3.92 9.12 0.07
N MET A 233 4.61 9.10 -1.05
CA MET A 233 5.49 10.19 -1.51
C MET A 233 6.69 10.57 -0.62
N PRO A 234 7.33 9.65 0.14
CA PRO A 234 8.54 9.98 0.91
C PRO A 234 9.77 10.16 0.01
N HIS A 235 10.72 11.03 0.39
CA HIS A 235 12.01 11.12 -0.32
C HIS A 235 12.89 9.87 -0.18
N LEU A 236 12.70 9.14 0.92
CA LEU A 236 13.49 7.96 1.29
C LEU A 236 14.99 8.27 1.40
N TYR A 237 15.33 9.45 1.90
CA TYR A 237 16.73 9.85 2.12
C TYR A 237 17.46 8.87 3.05
N ASN A 238 18.77 8.72 2.84
CA ASN A 238 19.63 7.84 3.64
C ASN A 238 19.10 6.41 3.74
N ASP A 239 18.68 5.85 2.60
CA ASP A 239 18.04 4.54 2.50
C ASP A 239 16.80 4.40 3.39
N ALA A 240 15.90 5.38 3.30
CA ALA A 240 14.63 5.41 4.04
C ALA A 240 14.80 5.35 5.58
N GLN A 241 15.87 5.95 6.11
CA GLN A 241 16.24 5.80 7.53
C GLN A 241 15.11 6.16 8.49
N VAL A 242 14.35 7.23 8.20
CA VAL A 242 13.27 7.71 9.07
C VAL A 242 12.01 6.87 8.84
N GLU A 243 11.67 6.57 7.60
CA GLU A 243 10.50 5.78 7.24
C GLU A 243 10.62 4.34 7.77
N GLN A 244 11.81 3.74 7.80
CA GLN A 244 12.02 2.41 8.40
C GLN A 244 11.70 2.37 9.90
N LYS A 245 11.86 3.48 10.62
CA LYS A 245 11.50 3.55 12.06
C LYS A 245 10.00 3.69 12.25
N TYR A 246 9.36 4.51 11.42
CA TYR A 246 8.03 5.04 11.72
C TYR A 246 6.93 4.66 10.71
N GLY A 247 7.26 4.05 9.58
CA GLY A 247 6.29 3.55 8.61
C GLY A 247 6.02 2.06 8.77
N HIS A 248 4.79 1.63 8.45
CA HIS A 248 4.48 0.22 8.23
C HIS A 248 4.63 -0.16 6.75
N MET A 249 4.45 0.81 5.86
CA MET A 249 4.61 0.64 4.42
C MET A 249 5.12 1.92 3.78
N ILE A 250 5.93 1.79 2.73
CA ILE A 250 6.42 2.92 1.93
C ILE A 250 6.07 2.72 0.45
N ARG A 251 5.68 3.80 -0.22
CA ARG A 251 5.65 3.82 -1.69
C ARG A 251 7.06 3.74 -2.26
N VAL A 252 7.24 2.92 -3.29
CA VAL A 252 8.56 2.65 -3.89
C VAL A 252 8.69 3.10 -5.35
N ASN A 253 7.63 3.68 -5.92
CA ASN A 253 7.56 4.14 -7.30
C ASN A 253 6.70 5.39 -7.46
N ASP A 254 6.85 6.07 -8.61
CA ASP A 254 5.92 7.12 -9.06
C ASP A 254 4.46 6.61 -9.07
N ASP A 255 3.50 7.54 -9.03
CA ASP A 255 2.08 7.20 -9.10
C ASP A 255 1.75 6.40 -10.36
N VAL A 256 0.79 5.48 -10.25
CA VAL A 256 0.38 4.59 -11.34
C VAL A 256 -0.08 5.38 -12.56
N GLY A 257 -0.67 6.56 -12.37
CA GLY A 257 -1.19 7.40 -13.44
C GLY A 257 -2.06 6.63 -14.43
N ASP A 258 -1.66 6.63 -15.70
CA ASP A 258 -2.35 5.93 -16.80
C ASP A 258 -2.17 4.40 -16.82
N GLY A 259 -1.42 3.84 -15.87
CA GLY A 259 -1.13 2.41 -15.77
C GLY A 259 -0.24 1.91 -16.91
N LYS A 260 -0.56 0.73 -17.45
CA LYS A 260 0.17 0.03 -18.52
C LYS A 260 1.55 -0.49 -18.10
N TRP A 261 2.10 -1.37 -18.95
CA TRP A 261 3.42 -1.95 -18.79
C TRP A 261 4.54 -0.92 -18.68
N TRP A 262 4.44 0.18 -19.44
CA TRP A 262 5.46 1.22 -19.42
C TRP A 262 5.63 1.85 -18.04
N ARG A 263 4.54 2.25 -17.36
CA ARG A 263 4.62 2.79 -15.99
C ARG A 263 5.14 1.76 -14.99
N TRP A 264 4.76 0.49 -15.16
CA TRP A 264 5.09 -0.56 -14.21
C TRP A 264 6.53 -1.10 -14.33
N SER A 265 7.07 -1.16 -15.54
CA SER A 265 8.36 -1.80 -15.82
C SER A 265 9.35 -0.90 -16.56
N ASP A 266 8.95 -0.15 -17.59
CA ASP A 266 9.94 0.39 -18.54
C ASP A 266 10.33 1.84 -18.25
N ASN A 267 9.46 2.59 -17.57
CA ASN A 267 9.67 3.98 -17.22
C ASN A 267 10.97 4.11 -16.40
N GLU A 268 11.97 4.74 -17.01
CA GLU A 268 13.28 5.04 -16.43
C GLU A 268 13.94 3.84 -15.74
N ARG A 269 13.84 2.69 -16.42
CA ARG A 269 14.31 1.40 -15.95
C ARG A 269 15.79 1.45 -15.52
N GLY A 270 16.05 0.94 -14.31
CA GLY A 270 17.38 0.85 -13.70
C GLY A 270 17.94 2.19 -13.21
N ILE A 271 17.20 3.30 -13.31
CA ILE A 271 17.69 4.62 -12.92
C ILE A 271 17.26 4.92 -11.48
N LYS A 272 18.22 4.88 -10.55
CA LYS A 272 18.03 5.41 -9.19
C LYS A 272 18.11 6.93 -9.21
N ARG A 273 17.04 7.58 -8.78
CA ARG A 273 16.89 9.03 -8.65
C ARG A 273 17.13 9.47 -7.21
N VAL A 274 17.41 10.76 -7.01
CA VAL A 274 17.43 11.40 -5.69
C VAL A 274 16.03 11.92 -5.37
N GLY A 275 15.61 11.72 -4.11
CA GLY A 275 14.31 12.18 -3.61
C GLY A 275 13.10 11.45 -4.19
N TRP A 276 11.90 11.88 -3.81
CA TRP A 276 10.66 11.22 -4.18
C TRP A 276 10.38 11.31 -5.69
N SER A 277 10.08 10.22 -6.41
CA SER A 277 10.37 8.83 -6.05
C SER A 277 11.79 8.42 -6.49
N GLN A 278 12.42 7.48 -5.77
CA GLN A 278 13.77 7.03 -6.13
C GLN A 278 13.82 6.12 -7.35
N TYR A 279 12.71 5.48 -7.70
CA TYR A 279 12.56 4.69 -8.94
C TYR A 279 11.22 5.02 -9.57
N ALA A 280 11.18 5.14 -10.89
CA ALA A 280 9.97 5.58 -11.57
C ALA A 280 8.91 4.47 -11.73
N ASN A 281 9.33 3.21 -11.67
CA ASN A 281 8.49 2.05 -11.98
C ASN A 281 8.43 1.06 -10.80
N GLY A 282 7.29 0.37 -10.70
CA GLY A 282 6.99 -0.54 -9.60
C GLY A 282 8.00 -1.69 -9.49
N MET A 283 8.41 -2.30 -10.61
CA MET A 283 9.32 -3.45 -10.56
C MET A 283 10.71 -3.10 -10.03
N ASP A 284 11.29 -1.97 -10.45
CA ASP A 284 12.58 -1.51 -9.92
C ASP A 284 12.46 -1.08 -8.45
N GLY A 285 11.39 -0.39 -8.09
CA GLY A 285 11.11 0.00 -6.70
C GLY A 285 11.02 -1.21 -5.77
N LEU A 286 10.21 -2.21 -6.14
CA LEU A 286 10.10 -3.47 -5.39
C LEU A 286 11.44 -4.19 -5.28
N THR A 287 12.21 -4.22 -6.37
CA THR A 287 13.50 -4.90 -6.44
C THR A 287 14.52 -4.24 -5.52
N TYR A 288 14.72 -2.92 -5.63
CA TYR A 288 15.74 -2.21 -4.89
C TYR A 288 15.48 -2.22 -3.38
N TRP A 289 14.25 -1.88 -3.00
CA TRP A 289 13.83 -1.81 -1.60
C TRP A 289 13.55 -3.18 -0.98
N SER A 290 13.73 -4.27 -1.74
CA SER A 290 13.70 -5.62 -1.18
C SER A 290 14.81 -5.84 -0.14
N ASN A 291 15.83 -4.99 -0.02
CA ASN A 291 16.82 -5.09 1.05
C ASN A 291 16.23 -4.82 2.46
N ILE A 292 15.22 -3.96 2.57
CA ILE A 292 14.60 -3.57 3.85
C ILE A 292 13.26 -4.26 4.12
N SER A 293 12.70 -4.97 3.14
CA SER A 293 11.44 -5.71 3.32
C SER A 293 11.62 -7.03 4.09
N GLY A 294 10.54 -7.74 4.39
CA GLY A 294 10.56 -9.06 5.04
C GLY A 294 9.43 -9.22 6.04
N ARG A 295 9.23 -10.44 6.55
CA ARG A 295 8.26 -10.69 7.63
C ARG A 295 8.63 -9.84 8.85
N GLY A 296 7.67 -9.08 9.36
CA GLY A 296 7.92 -8.18 10.48
C GLY A 296 8.74 -6.94 10.14
N LYS A 297 8.96 -6.62 8.85
CA LYS A 297 9.75 -5.48 8.38
C LYS A 297 8.91 -4.57 7.47
N MET A 298 9.57 -3.65 6.75
CA MET A 298 8.91 -2.71 5.85
C MET A 298 8.09 -3.43 4.77
N ILE A 299 6.83 -3.01 4.59
CA ILE A 299 6.01 -3.42 3.45
C ILE A 299 6.30 -2.46 2.30
N LEU A 300 6.44 -2.99 1.09
CA LEU A 300 6.67 -2.19 -0.11
C LEU A 300 5.35 -1.96 -0.83
N ASP A 301 5.05 -0.71 -1.17
CA ASP A 301 3.86 -0.33 -1.94
C ASP A 301 4.25 0.09 -3.35
N ALA A 302 3.90 -0.75 -4.32
CA ALA A 302 4.10 -0.48 -5.74
C ALA A 302 2.97 0.36 -6.37
N ASP A 303 2.15 1.00 -5.53
CA ASP A 303 0.96 1.76 -5.87
C ASP A 303 -0.22 0.90 -6.37
N PHE A 304 -1.21 1.56 -6.96
CA PHE A 304 -2.43 0.93 -7.42
C PHE A 304 -2.21 0.07 -8.68
N LEU A 305 -2.99 -0.99 -8.80
CA LEU A 305 -3.07 -1.83 -9.98
C LEU A 305 -4.30 -1.41 -10.79
N ARG A 306 -4.08 -0.88 -12.00
CA ARG A 306 -5.12 -0.63 -13.01
C ARG A 306 -5.04 -1.71 -14.08
N ILE A 307 -5.44 -2.94 -13.76
CA ILE A 307 -5.12 -4.10 -14.60
C ILE A 307 -5.83 -4.09 -15.96
N ASN A 308 -6.95 -3.38 -16.06
CA ASN A 308 -7.64 -3.09 -17.31
C ASN A 308 -6.78 -2.33 -18.34
N THR A 309 -5.74 -1.59 -17.90
CA THR A 309 -4.87 -0.79 -18.79
C THR A 309 -3.74 -1.60 -19.45
N PHE A 310 -3.51 -2.85 -19.03
CA PHE A 310 -2.44 -3.69 -19.57
C PHE A 310 -2.87 -4.45 -20.83
N SER A 311 -1.93 -4.66 -21.74
CA SER A 311 -2.20 -5.06 -23.12
C SER A 311 -2.63 -6.52 -23.26
N ASN A 312 -2.15 -7.39 -22.37
CA ASN A 312 -2.37 -8.83 -22.44
C ASN A 312 -2.29 -9.49 -21.06
N ASP A 313 -2.63 -10.78 -20.99
CA ASP A 313 -2.68 -11.51 -19.72
C ASP A 313 -1.28 -11.82 -19.15
N HIS A 314 -0.21 -11.81 -19.96
CA HIS A 314 1.16 -11.96 -19.47
C HIS A 314 1.55 -10.77 -18.60
N GLU A 315 1.35 -9.54 -19.11
CA GLU A 315 1.61 -8.31 -18.35
C GLU A 315 0.80 -8.28 -17.05
N LYS A 316 -0.50 -8.56 -17.13
CA LYS A 316 -1.41 -8.55 -15.96
C LYS A 316 -1.01 -9.57 -14.89
N LYS A 317 -0.66 -10.80 -15.30
CA LYS A 317 -0.15 -11.82 -14.37
C LYS A 317 1.15 -11.35 -13.72
N SER A 318 2.06 -10.75 -14.49
CA SER A 318 3.35 -10.27 -13.99
C SER A 318 3.19 -9.20 -12.92
N VAL A 319 2.37 -8.17 -13.15
CA VAL A 319 2.22 -7.06 -12.18
C VAL A 319 1.58 -7.52 -10.87
N ILE A 320 0.51 -8.33 -10.94
CA ILE A 320 -0.13 -8.88 -9.75
C ILE A 320 0.82 -9.83 -9.00
N SER A 321 1.54 -10.69 -9.73
CA SER A 321 2.49 -11.62 -9.12
C SER A 321 3.59 -10.86 -8.39
N ALA A 322 4.13 -9.78 -8.95
CA ALA A 322 5.16 -8.97 -8.29
C ALA A 322 4.68 -8.40 -6.93
N CYS A 323 3.42 -7.96 -6.83
CA CYS A 323 2.83 -7.50 -5.56
C CYS A 323 2.69 -8.62 -4.53
N PHE A 324 2.23 -9.81 -4.92
CA PHE A 324 2.15 -10.96 -4.00
C PHE A 324 3.53 -11.48 -3.60
N ILE A 325 4.45 -11.59 -4.55
CA ILE A 325 5.77 -12.19 -4.33
C ILE A 325 6.67 -11.28 -3.49
N SER A 326 6.59 -9.97 -3.66
CA SER A 326 7.30 -9.01 -2.81
C SER A 326 6.72 -8.90 -1.40
N GLY A 327 5.57 -9.52 -1.12
CA GLY A 327 4.81 -9.32 0.11
C GLY A 327 4.22 -7.92 0.25
N GLY A 328 4.28 -7.09 -0.80
CA GLY A 328 3.81 -5.71 -0.84
C GLY A 328 2.29 -5.57 -0.80
N ALA A 329 1.76 -4.35 -1.00
CA ALA A 329 0.32 -4.16 -1.15
C ALA A 329 -0.19 -4.75 -2.48
N VAL A 330 -1.41 -5.32 -2.47
CA VAL A 330 -2.17 -5.64 -3.68
C VAL A 330 -3.39 -4.74 -3.67
N THR A 331 -3.27 -3.62 -4.35
CA THR A 331 -4.29 -2.57 -4.33
C THR A 331 -4.98 -2.48 -5.68
N SER A 332 -6.24 -2.88 -5.77
CA SER A 332 -6.99 -2.69 -7.02
C SER A 332 -7.42 -1.23 -7.15
N GLY A 333 -7.09 -0.62 -8.29
CA GLY A 333 -7.62 0.67 -8.72
C GLY A 333 -8.73 0.54 -9.76
N ASP A 334 -8.88 -0.63 -10.38
CA ASP A 334 -9.95 -0.90 -11.35
C ASP A 334 -11.35 -0.72 -10.74
N ARG A 335 -12.31 -0.32 -11.58
CA ARG A 335 -13.70 -0.13 -11.18
C ARG A 335 -14.59 -1.28 -11.63
N TYR A 336 -15.75 -1.42 -10.99
CA TYR A 336 -16.77 -2.43 -11.34
C TYR A 336 -17.13 -2.44 -12.84
N ASN A 337 -17.06 -1.28 -13.50
CA ASN A 337 -17.42 -1.08 -14.91
C ASN A 337 -16.23 -1.06 -15.87
N SER A 338 -14.99 -1.00 -15.38
CA SER A 338 -13.79 -0.86 -16.22
C SER A 338 -12.87 -2.08 -16.17
N ILE A 339 -12.97 -2.91 -15.12
CA ILE A 339 -12.20 -4.15 -14.94
C ILE A 339 -12.39 -5.16 -16.10
N GLY A 340 -13.57 -5.13 -16.72
CA GLY A 340 -13.95 -6.06 -17.79
C GLY A 340 -13.85 -7.53 -17.37
N LYS A 341 -13.30 -8.38 -18.24
CA LYS A 341 -13.12 -9.82 -17.99
C LYS A 341 -11.94 -10.17 -17.07
N ASN A 342 -11.25 -9.19 -16.48
CA ASN A 342 -9.95 -9.39 -15.82
C ASN A 342 -10.05 -9.72 -14.32
N LEU A 343 -11.26 -9.77 -13.76
CA LEU A 343 -11.47 -10.01 -12.32
C LEU A 343 -10.77 -11.27 -11.79
N TRP A 344 -10.69 -12.35 -12.59
CA TRP A 344 -10.07 -13.62 -12.19
C TRP A 344 -8.62 -13.48 -11.72
N LEU A 345 -7.90 -12.44 -12.16
CA LEU A 345 -6.52 -12.17 -11.76
C LEU A 345 -6.41 -11.83 -10.27
N TYR A 346 -7.41 -11.16 -9.69
CA TYR A 346 -7.51 -10.90 -8.25
C TYR A 346 -8.07 -12.09 -7.45
N GLN A 347 -8.53 -13.14 -8.13
CA GLN A 347 -9.21 -14.28 -7.51
C GLN A 347 -8.34 -15.55 -7.43
N ASN A 348 -7.06 -15.47 -7.80
CA ASN A 348 -6.15 -16.60 -7.71
C ASN A 348 -5.90 -17.00 -6.24
N ARG A 349 -6.56 -18.06 -5.80
CA ARG A 349 -6.49 -18.57 -4.41
C ARG A 349 -5.10 -19.03 -3.98
N GLU A 350 -4.27 -19.47 -4.92
CA GLU A 350 -2.91 -19.93 -4.59
C GLU A 350 -1.97 -18.75 -4.32
N LEU A 351 -2.15 -17.62 -5.00
CA LEU A 351 -1.45 -16.36 -4.67
C LEU A 351 -1.99 -15.73 -3.38
N LEU A 352 -3.31 -15.78 -3.17
CA LEU A 352 -3.93 -15.31 -1.93
C LEU A 352 -3.44 -16.12 -0.71
N ALA A 353 -3.20 -17.42 -0.85
CA ALA A 353 -2.62 -18.23 0.22
C ALA A 353 -1.20 -17.75 0.61
N LEU A 354 -0.42 -17.18 -0.32
CA LEU A 354 0.86 -16.55 0.00
C LEU A 354 0.67 -15.34 0.92
N ARG A 355 -0.36 -14.54 0.66
CA ARG A 355 -0.73 -13.39 1.49
C ARG A 355 -1.12 -13.82 2.89
N GLU A 356 -1.98 -14.84 3.00
CA GLU A 356 -2.43 -15.39 4.30
C GLU A 356 -1.28 -15.95 5.11
N ASP A 357 -0.29 -16.58 4.46
CA ASP A 357 0.94 -17.04 5.11
C ASP A 357 1.82 -15.88 5.58
N GLY A 358 1.64 -14.66 5.05
CA GLY A 358 2.53 -13.52 5.27
C GLY A 358 3.84 -13.63 4.48
N PHE A 359 3.81 -14.34 3.35
CA PHE A 359 4.96 -14.58 2.48
C PHE A 359 5.63 -13.28 2.02
N VAL A 360 6.96 -13.27 2.05
CA VAL A 360 7.78 -12.18 1.50
C VAL A 360 8.99 -12.77 0.78
N GLY A 361 8.97 -12.71 -0.55
CA GLY A 361 10.08 -13.11 -1.41
C GLY A 361 11.14 -12.02 -1.54
N LYS A 362 12.31 -12.43 -2.05
CA LYS A 362 13.44 -11.57 -2.40
C LYS A 362 13.90 -11.87 -3.82
N PRO A 363 14.33 -10.85 -4.59
CA PRO A 363 15.03 -11.11 -5.84
C PRO A 363 16.38 -11.75 -5.53
N LEU A 364 16.98 -12.44 -6.50
CA LEU A 364 18.35 -12.97 -6.35
C LEU A 364 19.38 -11.84 -6.18
N THR A 365 19.05 -10.63 -6.62
CA THR A 365 19.81 -9.40 -6.39
C THR A 365 18.86 -8.22 -6.35
N ASN A 366 19.13 -7.24 -5.48
CA ASN A 366 18.36 -6.00 -5.40
C ASN A 366 18.87 -4.91 -6.34
N ASP A 367 19.80 -5.21 -7.26
CA ASP A 367 20.18 -4.31 -8.35
C ASP A 367 19.18 -4.43 -9.51
N PRO A 368 18.34 -3.41 -9.79
CA PRO A 368 17.34 -3.50 -10.87
C PRO A 368 17.94 -3.61 -12.28
N LYS A 369 19.24 -3.34 -12.45
CA LYS A 369 19.94 -3.48 -13.73
C LYS A 369 20.39 -4.92 -14.01
N ASP A 370 20.58 -5.73 -12.97
CA ASP A 370 21.01 -7.11 -13.13
C ASP A 370 19.81 -7.99 -13.56
N PRO A 371 19.91 -8.78 -14.64
CA PRO A 371 18.85 -9.71 -15.04
C PRO A 371 18.39 -10.68 -13.94
N LYS A 372 19.26 -11.01 -12.96
CA LYS A 372 18.92 -11.83 -11.80
C LYS A 372 17.88 -11.18 -10.87
N SER A 373 17.67 -9.86 -10.95
CA SER A 373 16.58 -9.17 -10.24
C SER A 373 15.18 -9.64 -10.65
N GLN A 374 15.07 -10.31 -11.80
CA GLN A 374 13.81 -10.85 -12.33
C GLN A 374 13.53 -12.27 -11.83
N ILE A 375 14.38 -12.84 -10.97
CA ILE A 375 14.17 -14.14 -10.34
C ILE A 375 14.00 -13.92 -8.85
N TRP A 376 12.84 -14.27 -8.32
CA TRP A 376 12.49 -14.07 -6.92
C TRP A 376 12.29 -15.42 -6.23
N LYS A 377 12.72 -15.52 -4.97
CA LYS A 377 12.44 -16.67 -4.12
C LYS A 377 12.15 -16.27 -2.69
N GLY A 378 11.38 -17.09 -1.99
CA GLY A 378 11.13 -16.96 -0.56
C GLY A 378 10.61 -18.25 0.03
N GLN A 379 10.54 -18.30 1.36
CA GLN A 379 10.03 -19.46 2.09
C GLN A 379 8.70 -19.15 2.78
N LEU A 380 7.75 -20.07 2.64
CA LEU A 380 6.50 -20.11 3.41
C LEU A 380 6.78 -20.52 4.86
N THR A 381 5.85 -20.25 5.78
CA THR A 381 6.04 -20.58 7.21
C THR A 381 6.16 -22.08 7.48
N ASN A 382 5.57 -22.91 6.61
CA ASN A 382 5.65 -24.37 6.67
C ASN A 382 6.96 -24.95 6.09
N GLY A 383 7.86 -24.10 5.56
CA GLY A 383 9.15 -24.49 5.00
C GLY A 383 9.14 -24.75 3.49
N ASP A 384 7.99 -24.69 2.82
CA ASP A 384 7.89 -24.74 1.36
C ASP A 384 8.55 -23.51 0.71
N TRP A 385 9.03 -23.65 -0.51
CA TRP A 385 9.59 -22.54 -1.28
C TRP A 385 8.59 -22.03 -2.31
N VAL A 386 8.67 -20.73 -2.60
CA VAL A 386 8.00 -20.11 -3.73
C VAL A 386 9.05 -19.42 -4.58
N ILE A 387 8.98 -19.64 -5.89
CA ILE A 387 9.85 -19.03 -6.89
C ILE A 387 8.98 -18.28 -7.89
N ALA A 388 9.38 -17.07 -8.26
CA ALA A 388 8.78 -16.35 -9.38
C ALA A 388 9.86 -15.98 -10.40
N LEU A 389 9.58 -16.31 -11.66
CA LEU A 389 10.47 -16.07 -12.79
C LEU A 389 9.79 -15.04 -13.69
N PHE A 390 10.28 -13.81 -13.66
CA PHE A 390 9.75 -12.72 -14.47
C PHE A 390 10.57 -12.58 -15.76
N ASN A 391 9.89 -12.20 -16.83
CA ASN A 391 10.51 -11.70 -18.05
C ASN A 391 10.02 -10.28 -18.30
N ARG A 392 10.89 -9.29 -18.11
CA ARG A 392 10.57 -7.89 -18.40
C ARG A 392 10.82 -7.50 -19.86
N GLU A 393 11.45 -8.37 -20.62
CA GLU A 393 11.88 -8.06 -21.99
C GLU A 393 10.75 -8.30 -22.99
N SER A 394 10.84 -7.64 -24.15
CA SER A 394 9.85 -7.75 -25.23
C SER A 394 10.02 -9.01 -26.11
N ASN A 395 10.98 -9.88 -25.78
CA ASN A 395 11.22 -11.16 -26.42
C ASN A 395 11.19 -12.29 -25.39
N TYR A 396 11.08 -13.53 -25.86
CA TYR A 396 11.16 -14.72 -25.00
C TYR A 396 12.50 -14.76 -24.25
N GLN A 397 12.45 -15.10 -22.96
CA GLN A 397 13.63 -15.24 -22.12
C GLN A 397 13.61 -16.57 -21.37
N THR A 398 14.69 -17.33 -21.50
CA THR A 398 14.91 -18.53 -20.69
C THR A 398 15.27 -18.13 -19.27
N ARG A 399 14.43 -18.50 -18.30
CA ARG A 399 14.63 -18.25 -16.88
C ARG A 399 14.48 -19.56 -16.09
N GLY A 400 15.19 -19.68 -14.99
CA GLY A 400 15.17 -20.90 -14.19
C GLY A 400 15.98 -20.78 -12.90
N LEU A 401 15.89 -21.83 -12.08
CA LEU A 401 16.66 -21.96 -10.84
C LEU A 401 17.04 -23.42 -10.63
N ASN A 402 18.28 -23.67 -10.23
CA ASN A 402 18.70 -24.97 -9.70
C ASN A 402 18.27 -25.07 -8.24
N PHE A 403 17.61 -26.16 -7.86
CA PHE A 403 17.06 -26.29 -6.52
C PHE A 403 18.12 -26.60 -5.47
N THR A 404 19.36 -26.91 -5.86
CA THR A 404 20.52 -26.92 -4.95
C THR A 404 20.75 -25.57 -4.28
N ASP A 405 20.26 -24.47 -4.87
CA ASP A 405 20.28 -23.13 -4.27
C ASP A 405 19.19 -22.96 -3.19
N LEU A 406 18.38 -23.99 -2.99
CA LEU A 406 17.39 -24.18 -1.94
C LEU A 406 17.88 -25.34 -1.06
N SER A 407 17.46 -25.40 0.19
CA SER A 407 17.97 -26.37 1.19
C SER A 407 17.65 -27.86 0.92
N GLY A 408 17.34 -28.25 -0.32
CA GLY A 408 17.05 -29.62 -0.75
C GLY A 408 17.29 -29.82 -2.25
N SER A 409 17.57 -31.06 -2.68
CA SER A 409 17.95 -31.36 -4.07
C SER A 409 16.79 -31.69 -5.01
N HIS A 410 15.64 -32.09 -4.48
CA HIS A 410 14.43 -32.45 -5.25
C HIS A 410 13.19 -31.89 -4.56
N TRP A 411 12.27 -31.37 -5.35
CA TRP A 411 11.04 -30.76 -4.87
C TRP A 411 9.88 -31.16 -5.79
N ARG A 412 8.70 -31.36 -5.22
CA ARG A 412 7.44 -31.40 -5.98
C ARG A 412 7.08 -29.97 -6.37
N VAL A 413 6.95 -29.72 -7.67
CA VAL A 413 6.74 -28.39 -8.23
C VAL A 413 5.30 -28.23 -8.70
N ARG A 414 4.69 -27.10 -8.36
CA ARG A 414 3.35 -26.71 -8.80
C ARG A 414 3.35 -25.30 -9.38
N ASP A 415 2.77 -25.11 -10.55
CA ASP A 415 2.55 -23.79 -11.17
C ASP A 415 1.26 -23.16 -10.65
N LEU A 416 1.38 -22.00 -10.00
CA LEU A 416 0.28 -21.33 -9.29
C LEU A 416 -0.69 -20.58 -10.21
N TRP A 417 -0.30 -20.34 -11.47
CA TRP A 417 -1.20 -19.74 -12.47
C TRP A 417 -1.86 -20.79 -13.35
N LYS A 418 -1.18 -21.91 -13.64
CA LYS A 418 -1.77 -23.04 -14.37
C LYS A 418 -2.56 -23.97 -13.45
N HIS A 419 -2.38 -23.87 -12.14
CA HIS A 419 -2.95 -24.77 -11.13
C HIS A 419 -2.56 -26.23 -11.38
N GLU A 420 -1.33 -26.46 -11.84
CA GLU A 420 -0.85 -27.75 -12.36
C GLU A 420 0.37 -28.24 -11.56
N ASP A 421 0.37 -29.52 -11.20
CA ASP A 421 1.53 -30.19 -10.61
C ASP A 421 2.46 -30.66 -11.73
N LEU A 422 3.70 -30.16 -11.71
CA LEU A 422 4.72 -30.41 -12.74
C LEU A 422 5.63 -31.60 -12.40
N GLY A 423 5.33 -32.31 -11.31
CA GLY A 423 6.11 -33.44 -10.81
C GLY A 423 7.31 -33.06 -9.95
N THR A 424 8.14 -34.06 -9.65
CA THR A 424 9.36 -33.89 -8.84
C THR A 424 10.57 -33.64 -9.73
N MET A 425 11.32 -32.58 -9.44
CA MET A 425 12.54 -32.24 -10.20
C MET A 425 13.58 -31.58 -9.30
N SER A 426 14.80 -31.41 -9.82
CA SER A 426 15.95 -30.80 -9.14
C SER A 426 16.32 -29.41 -9.66
N SER A 427 15.70 -28.98 -10.74
CA SER A 427 15.78 -27.64 -11.30
C SER A 427 14.53 -27.36 -12.13
N TYR A 428 14.25 -26.08 -12.37
CA TYR A 428 13.22 -25.66 -13.30
C TYR A 428 13.80 -24.65 -14.30
N LEU A 429 13.43 -24.80 -15.57
CA LEU A 429 13.83 -23.92 -16.66
C LEU A 429 12.65 -23.77 -17.62
N GLU A 430 12.25 -22.53 -17.91
CA GLU A 430 11.15 -22.25 -18.83
C GLU A 430 11.53 -21.10 -19.77
N ASN A 431 11.04 -21.17 -21.00
CA ASN A 431 11.14 -20.09 -21.96
C ASN A 431 9.93 -19.14 -21.78
N ILE A 432 10.11 -18.09 -20.98
CA ILE A 432 9.03 -17.22 -20.52
C ILE A 432 8.69 -16.22 -21.63
N PRO A 433 7.41 -16.05 -22.00
CA PRO A 433 7.00 -15.10 -23.04
C PRO A 433 7.31 -13.66 -22.63
N PRO A 434 7.36 -12.73 -23.61
CA PRO A 434 7.50 -11.30 -23.35
C PRO A 434 6.56 -10.83 -22.24
N HIS A 435 7.11 -10.07 -21.29
CA HIS A 435 6.36 -9.48 -20.16
C HIS A 435 5.66 -10.53 -19.25
N GLY A 436 6.01 -11.81 -19.38
CA GLY A 436 5.39 -12.93 -18.67
C GLY A 436 6.01 -13.24 -17.31
N VAL A 437 5.30 -14.08 -16.56
CA VAL A 437 5.75 -14.62 -15.28
C VAL A 437 5.36 -16.09 -15.14
N THR A 438 6.22 -16.87 -14.51
CA THR A 438 5.87 -18.17 -13.93
C THR A 438 6.04 -18.09 -12.42
N VAL A 439 5.04 -18.54 -11.66
CA VAL A 439 5.10 -18.63 -10.20
C VAL A 439 4.95 -20.08 -9.79
N LEU A 440 5.93 -20.59 -9.04
CA LEU A 440 6.00 -21.98 -8.63
C LEU A 440 5.97 -22.08 -7.11
N ARG A 441 5.25 -23.08 -6.58
CA ARG A 441 5.43 -23.58 -5.22
C ARG A 441 6.17 -24.89 -5.26
N LEU A 442 7.17 -25.02 -4.39
CA LEU A 442 8.02 -26.17 -4.21
C LEU A 442 7.72 -26.76 -2.84
N THR A 443 7.23 -27.98 -2.82
CA THR A 443 6.94 -28.74 -1.60
C THR A 443 7.88 -29.92 -1.49
N LYS A 444 8.28 -30.27 -0.27
CA LYS A 444 9.15 -31.43 -0.05
C LYS A 444 8.51 -32.73 -0.50
#